data_AF-A0A1H9ZER3-F1
#
_entry.id   AF-A0A1H9ZER3-F1
#
_cell.length_a   1.000
_cell.length_b   1.000
_cell.length_c   1.000
_cell.angle_alpha   90.00
_cell.angle_beta   90.00
_cell.angle_gamma   90.00
#
_symmetry.space_group_name_H-M   'P 1'
#
loop_
_entity.id
_entity.type
_entity.pdbx_description
1 polymer ?
#
loop_
_entity_poly.entity_id
_entity_poly.type
_entity_poly.pdbx_seq_one_letter_code
_entity_poly.pdbx_strand_id
1 'polypeptide(L)'
;MSISSTGYGYSTFINLGVGLIVAGTVYGFASIIGMLVPIIHSYAWMILTTALLKIFNIVPKRVENAARDWYMFINKTMIPAILVAVSIALINLEELLSVFTDLSYFTVVVATILFAGIGSGDVAVLGASERMNLMAFAQMSSRLGGGLILVIMSFLVPLLL
;
A
#
# COMPACT_ATOMS: atom_id res chain seq x y z
N MET A 1 16.40 17.84 -34.62
CA MET A 1 16.16 16.63 -33.81
C MET A 1 16.49 16.95 -32.36
N SER A 2 15.66 17.77 -31.71
CA SER A 2 15.77 18.09 -30.29
C SER A 2 14.47 17.64 -29.63
N ILE A 3 14.50 16.46 -29.04
CA ILE A 3 13.39 15.97 -28.24
C ILE A 3 13.47 16.71 -26.92
N SER A 4 12.55 17.66 -26.76
CA SER A 4 12.28 18.37 -25.52
C SER A 4 12.08 17.38 -24.37
N SER A 5 12.92 17.50 -23.35
CA SER A 5 13.03 16.66 -22.17
C SER A 5 11.90 16.92 -21.16
N THR A 6 10.70 16.49 -21.47
CA THR A 6 9.62 16.32 -20.49
C THR A 6 9.93 15.13 -19.56
N GLY A 7 10.68 15.41 -18.48
CA GLY A 7 10.37 14.96 -17.12
C GLY A 7 10.37 13.48 -16.72
N TYR A 8 10.56 12.50 -17.60
CA TYR A 8 10.62 11.08 -17.23
C TYR A 8 11.64 10.34 -18.11
N GLY A 9 12.90 10.34 -17.66
CA GLY A 9 13.93 9.51 -18.28
C GLY A 9 13.57 8.03 -18.15
N TYR A 10 13.76 7.26 -19.22
CA TYR A 10 13.56 5.82 -19.25
C TYR A 10 14.02 5.15 -17.94
N SER A 11 13.11 4.48 -17.24
CA SER A 11 13.42 3.71 -16.04
C SER A 11 14.38 2.61 -16.42
N THR A 12 15.67 2.86 -16.22
CA THR A 12 16.72 1.91 -16.52
C THR A 12 16.57 0.73 -15.55
N PHE A 13 16.89 -0.50 -15.98
CA PHE A 13 16.94 -1.66 -15.08
C PHE A 13 17.74 -1.38 -13.79
N ILE A 14 18.75 -0.51 -13.88
CA ILE A 14 19.53 -0.02 -12.74
C ILE A 14 18.66 0.72 -11.71
N ASN A 15 17.71 1.56 -12.12
CA ASN A 15 16.82 2.26 -11.19
C ASN A 15 15.87 1.31 -10.46
N LEU A 16 15.36 0.29 -11.16
CA LEU A 16 14.57 -0.76 -10.54
C LEU A 16 15.39 -1.53 -9.50
N GLY A 17 16.63 -1.90 -9.83
CA GLY A 17 17.56 -2.55 -8.90
C GLY A 17 17.88 -1.69 -7.67
N VAL A 18 18.14 -0.39 -7.85
CA VAL A 18 18.33 0.55 -6.74
C VAL A 18 17.07 0.64 -5.87
N GLY A 19 15.88 0.70 -6.47
CA GLY A 19 14.61 0.72 -5.75
C GLY A 19 14.38 -0.54 -4.90
N LEU A 20 14.72 -1.72 -5.43
CA LEU A 20 14.67 -2.98 -4.69
C LEU A 20 15.62 -2.98 -3.48
N ILE A 21 16.87 -2.55 -3.68
CA ILE A 21 17.87 -2.48 -2.59
C ILE A 21 17.42 -1.52 -1.49
N VAL A 22 16.85 -0.37 -1.86
CA VAL A 22 16.34 0.62 -0.92
C VAL A 22 15.18 0.06 -0.11
N ALA A 23 14.22 -0.60 -0.77
CA ALA A 23 13.10 -1.25 -0.09
C ALA A 23 13.60 -2.33 0.91
N GLY A 24 14.54 -3.17 0.49
CA GLY A 24 15.14 -4.19 1.34
C GLY A 24 15.91 -3.61 2.53
N THR A 25 16.65 -2.52 2.33
CA THR A 25 17.42 -1.86 3.38
C THR A 25 16.49 -1.26 4.44
N VAL A 26 15.44 -0.57 4.01
CA VAL A 26 14.48 0.04 4.96
C VAL A 26 13.68 -1.03 5.70
N TYR A 27 13.28 -2.12 5.04
CA TYR A 27 12.64 -3.25 5.71
C TYR A 27 13.57 -3.95 6.70
N GLY A 28 14.84 -4.15 6.34
CA GLY A 28 15.85 -4.72 7.24
C GLY A 28 16.04 -3.87 8.49
N PHE A 29 16.18 -2.56 8.34
CA PHE A 29 16.28 -1.63 9.47
C PHE A 29 15.02 -1.64 10.34
N ALA A 30 13.83 -1.61 9.72
CA ALA A 30 12.56 -1.70 10.42
C ALA A 30 12.39 -3.03 11.18
N SER A 31 12.88 -4.13 10.64
CA SER A 31 12.82 -5.45 11.27
C SER A 31 13.72 -5.53 12.50
N ILE A 32 14.89 -4.87 12.47
CA ILE A 32 15.78 -4.75 13.65
C ILE A 32 15.08 -3.97 14.77
N ILE A 33 14.36 -2.90 14.44
CA ILE A 33 13.59 -2.14 15.42
C ILE A 33 12.39 -2.95 15.93
N GLY A 34 11.73 -3.71 15.06
CA GLY A 34 10.63 -4.60 15.44
C GLY A 34 11.03 -5.68 16.44
N MET A 35 12.29 -6.15 16.41
CA MET A 35 12.81 -7.09 17.42
C MET A 35 12.98 -6.46 18.81
N LEU A 36 13.17 -5.14 18.91
CA LEU A 36 13.34 -4.41 20.18
C LEU A 36 12.00 -4.11 20.87
N VAL A 37 10.93 -3.89 20.10
CA VAL A 37 9.58 -3.62 20.60
C VAL A 37 8.59 -4.56 19.91
N PRO A 38 8.44 -5.81 20.42
CA PRO A 38 7.65 -6.86 19.76
C PRO A 38 6.14 -6.61 19.78
N ILE A 39 5.67 -5.58 20.48
CA ILE A 39 4.27 -5.15 20.49
C ILE A 39 3.86 -4.64 19.10
N ILE A 40 4.80 -4.08 18.33
CA ILE A 40 4.51 -3.45 17.03
C ILE A 40 5.10 -4.32 15.91
N HIS A 41 4.25 -4.75 14.97
CA HIS A 41 4.66 -5.54 13.82
C HIS A 41 5.71 -4.83 12.95
N SER A 42 6.60 -5.59 12.31
CA SER A 42 7.71 -5.07 11.47
C SER A 42 7.22 -4.16 10.33
N TYR A 43 6.03 -4.42 9.78
CA TYR A 43 5.41 -3.58 8.75
C TYR A 43 5.08 -2.16 9.23
N ALA A 44 4.65 -2.00 10.48
CA ALA A 44 4.37 -0.68 11.04
C ALA A 44 5.67 0.12 11.26
N TRP A 45 6.73 -0.53 11.74
CA TRP A 45 8.06 0.09 11.84
C TRP A 45 8.62 0.50 10.48
N MET A 46 8.33 -0.25 9.41
CA MET A 46 8.72 0.10 8.05
C MET A 46 8.02 1.38 7.58
N ILE A 47 6.71 1.50 7.82
CA ILE A 47 5.93 2.71 7.48
C ILE A 47 6.44 3.92 8.26
N LEU A 48 6.66 3.77 9.57
CA LEU A 48 7.18 4.85 10.42
C LEU A 48 8.58 5.30 9.96
N THR A 49 9.48 4.35 9.71
CA THR A 49 10.85 4.64 9.27
C THR A 49 10.87 5.34 7.91
N THR A 50 10.13 4.83 6.92
CA THR A 50 10.04 5.49 5.61
C THR A 50 9.44 6.90 5.70
N ALA A 51 8.43 7.10 6.53
CA ALA A 51 7.84 8.41 6.78
C ALA A 51 8.83 9.37 7.45
N LEU A 52 9.57 8.93 8.47
CA LEU A 52 10.60 9.73 9.13
C LEU A 52 11.71 10.13 8.15
N LEU A 53 12.24 9.17 7.37
CA LEU A 53 13.25 9.46 6.34
C LEU A 53 12.76 10.49 5.31
N LYS A 54 11.46 10.48 5.01
CA LYS A 54 10.84 11.45 4.11
C LYS A 54 10.72 12.85 4.74
N ILE A 55 10.32 12.94 6.00
CA ILE A 55 10.16 14.22 6.73
C ILE A 55 11.51 14.90 6.92
N PHE A 56 12.56 14.16 7.26
CA PHE A 56 13.91 14.71 7.43
C PHE A 56 14.63 15.00 6.09
N ASN A 57 14.01 14.68 4.95
CA ASN A 57 14.56 14.89 3.61
C ASN A 57 15.99 14.31 3.44
N ILE A 58 16.26 13.18 4.13
CA ILE A 58 17.57 12.51 4.14
C ILE A 58 17.82 11.81 2.80
N VAL A 59 16.75 11.39 2.12
CA VAL A 59 16.82 10.56 0.91
C VAL A 59 16.93 11.45 -0.33
N PRO A 60 17.99 11.31 -1.16
CA PRO A 60 18.16 12.13 -2.35
C PRO A 60 17.11 11.78 -3.42
N LYS A 61 16.74 12.78 -4.24
CA LYS A 61 15.67 12.66 -5.25
C LYS A 61 15.82 11.47 -6.21
N ARG A 62 17.06 11.10 -6.54
CA ARG A 62 17.36 9.92 -7.38
C ARG A 62 16.87 8.62 -6.75
N VAL A 63 17.04 8.46 -5.44
CA VAL A 63 16.61 7.28 -4.69
C VAL A 63 15.10 7.26 -4.54
N GLU A 64 14.47 8.42 -4.32
CA GLU A 64 13.00 8.53 -4.29
C GLU A 64 12.37 8.08 -5.61
N ASN A 65 12.93 8.53 -6.74
CA ASN A 65 12.44 8.17 -8.06
C ASN A 65 12.66 6.69 -8.35
N ALA A 66 13.82 6.13 -7.99
CA ALA A 66 14.09 4.70 -8.12
C ALA A 66 13.12 3.83 -7.30
N ALA A 67 12.83 4.23 -6.05
CA ALA A 67 11.85 3.54 -5.21
C ALA A 67 10.42 3.65 -5.79
N ARG A 68 10.08 4.79 -6.40
CA ARG A 68 8.80 4.99 -7.10
C ARG A 68 8.69 4.11 -8.34
N ASP A 69 9.74 4.03 -9.16
CA ASP A 69 9.78 3.17 -10.35
C ASP A 69 9.63 1.70 -9.97
N TRP A 70 10.32 1.28 -8.90
CA TRP A 70 10.17 -0.06 -8.33
C TRP A 70 8.73 -0.34 -7.87
N TYR A 71 8.13 0.59 -7.12
CA TYR A 71 6.72 0.48 -6.72
C TYR A 71 5.78 0.37 -7.92
N MET A 72 5.98 1.19 -8.96
CA MET A 72 5.15 1.14 -10.17
C MET A 72 5.27 -0.19 -10.91
N PHE A 73 6.47 -0.77 -10.95
CA PHE A 73 6.70 -2.11 -11.49
C PHE A 73 5.93 -3.18 -10.71
N ILE A 74 6.05 -3.20 -9.37
CA ILE A 74 5.30 -4.13 -8.51
C ILE A 74 3.80 -3.95 -8.72
N ASN A 75 3.31 -2.71 -8.72
CA ASN A 75 1.89 -2.41 -8.84
C ASN A 75 1.29 -2.84 -10.18
N LYS A 76 2.06 -2.74 -11.27
CA LYS A 76 1.57 -3.09 -12.62
C LYS A 76 1.76 -4.57 -12.97
N THR A 77 2.83 -5.19 -12.49
CA THR A 77 3.22 -6.53 -12.94
C THR A 77 2.99 -7.59 -11.86
N MET A 78 3.35 -7.30 -10.61
CA MET A 78 3.34 -8.29 -9.52
C MET A 78 2.02 -8.31 -8.74
N ILE A 79 1.38 -7.17 -8.48
CA ILE A 79 0.10 -7.13 -7.75
C ILE A 79 -0.97 -8.01 -8.42
N PRO A 80 -1.18 -7.96 -9.75
CA PRO A 80 -2.13 -8.87 -10.40
C PRO A 80 -1.78 -10.34 -10.18
N ALA A 81 -0.49 -10.69 -10.22
CA ALA A 81 -0.03 -12.05 -9.96
C ALA A 81 -0.26 -12.47 -8.50
N ILE A 82 0.00 -11.57 -7.53
CA ILE A 82 -0.24 -11.80 -6.11
C ILE A 82 -1.74 -11.98 -5.83
N LEU A 83 -2.62 -11.19 -6.46
CA LEU A 83 -4.07 -11.32 -6.29
C LEU A 83 -4.59 -12.69 -6.74
N VAL A 84 -4.05 -13.23 -7.83
CA VAL A 84 -4.37 -14.60 -8.27
C VAL A 84 -3.84 -15.63 -7.28
N ALA A 85 -2.59 -15.49 -6.84
CA ALA A 85 -1.96 -16.42 -5.89
C ALA A 85 -2.71 -16.46 -4.55
N VAL A 86 -3.05 -15.30 -3.99
CA VAL A 86 -3.77 -15.17 -2.72
C VAL A 86 -5.18 -15.77 -2.81
N SER A 87 -5.88 -15.56 -3.95
CA SER A 87 -7.21 -16.15 -4.16
C SER A 87 -7.20 -17.67 -4.11
N ILE A 88 -6.14 -18.32 -4.60
CA ILE A 88 -6.03 -19.78 -4.60
C ILE A 88 -5.49 -20.30 -3.26
N ALA A 89 -4.55 -19.58 -2.64
CA ALA A 89 -3.84 -20.04 -1.46
C ALA A 89 -4.60 -19.82 -0.14
N LEU A 90 -5.44 -18.77 -0.05
CA LEU A 90 -6.10 -18.38 1.20
C LEU A 90 -7.61 -18.65 1.24
N ILE A 91 -8.25 -18.95 0.11
CA ILE A 91 -9.70 -19.14 0.07
C ILE A 91 -10.03 -20.63 0.21
N ASN A 92 -10.57 -21.00 1.36
CA ASN A 92 -11.19 -22.32 1.57
C ASN A 92 -12.64 -22.28 1.07
N LEU A 93 -12.98 -23.19 0.14
CA LEU A 93 -14.32 -23.22 -0.45
C LEU A 93 -15.41 -23.61 0.56
N GLU A 94 -15.03 -24.33 1.62
CA GLU A 94 -15.93 -24.71 2.72
C GLU A 94 -16.32 -23.51 3.60
N GLU A 95 -15.34 -22.69 4.01
CA GLU A 95 -15.60 -21.44 4.72
C GLU A 95 -16.43 -20.49 3.85
N LEU A 96 -16.11 -20.39 2.56
CA LEU A 96 -16.87 -19.60 1.60
C LEU A 96 -18.36 -20.00 1.59
N LEU A 97 -18.66 -21.30 1.48
CA LEU A 97 -20.04 -21.82 1.46
C LEU A 97 -20.79 -21.56 2.77
N SER A 98 -20.10 -21.63 3.91
CA SER A 98 -20.69 -21.33 5.22
C SER A 98 -21.13 -19.87 5.32
N VAL A 99 -20.33 -18.93 4.78
CA VAL A 99 -20.64 -17.50 4.74
C VAL A 99 -21.86 -17.19 3.86
N PHE A 100 -22.12 -17.96 2.81
CA PHE A 100 -23.31 -17.79 1.96
C PHE A 100 -24.60 -18.34 2.60
N THR A 101 -24.49 -19.27 3.55
CA THR A 101 -25.65 -19.88 4.21
C THR A 101 -26.10 -19.06 5.42
N ASP A 102 -25.14 -18.39 6.08
CA ASP A 102 -25.40 -17.58 7.27
C ASP A 102 -25.83 -16.15 6.91
N LEU A 103 -27.09 -15.83 7.23
CA LEU A 103 -27.72 -14.56 6.84
C LEU A 103 -27.03 -13.32 7.44
N SER A 104 -26.46 -13.44 8.65
CA SER A 104 -25.75 -12.36 9.32
C SER A 104 -24.40 -12.04 8.67
N TYR A 105 -23.63 -13.05 8.29
CA TYR A 105 -22.32 -12.83 7.66
C TYR A 105 -22.49 -12.30 6.23
N PHE A 106 -23.46 -12.83 5.49
CA PHE A 106 -23.76 -12.36 4.13
C PHE A 106 -24.12 -10.86 4.10
N THR A 107 -24.94 -10.39 5.05
CA THR A 107 -25.33 -8.97 5.11
C THR A 107 -24.16 -8.05 5.47
N VAL A 108 -23.27 -8.45 6.37
CA VAL A 108 -22.05 -7.68 6.70
C VAL A 108 -21.10 -7.60 5.51
N VAL A 109 -20.91 -8.70 4.78
CA VAL A 109 -20.06 -8.71 3.57
C VAL A 109 -20.64 -7.81 2.48
N VAL A 110 -21.94 -7.92 2.19
CA VAL A 110 -22.60 -7.07 1.20
C VAL A 110 -22.57 -5.61 1.62
N ALA A 111 -22.84 -5.29 2.89
CA ALA A 111 -22.71 -3.93 3.39
C ALA A 111 -21.28 -3.40 3.23
N THR A 112 -20.27 -4.20 3.59
CA THR A 112 -18.86 -3.84 3.44
C THR A 112 -18.51 -3.56 1.98
N ILE A 113 -18.96 -4.39 1.04
CA ILE A 113 -18.74 -4.19 -0.39
C ILE A 113 -19.45 -2.93 -0.89
N LEU A 114 -20.64 -2.61 -0.40
CA LEU A 114 -21.35 -1.37 -0.76
C LEU A 114 -20.60 -0.14 -0.24
N PHE A 115 -20.19 -0.13 1.04
CA PHE A 115 -19.40 0.97 1.60
C PHE A 115 -18.02 1.10 0.92
N ALA A 116 -17.38 -0.02 0.58
CA ALA A 116 -16.10 -0.04 -0.13
C ALA A 116 -16.23 0.31 -1.62
N GLY A 117 -17.35 -0.03 -2.27
CA GLY A 117 -17.63 0.25 -3.68
C GLY A 117 -17.99 1.71 -3.92
N ILE A 118 -18.75 2.31 -3.00
CA ILE A 118 -18.85 3.77 -2.88
C ILE A 118 -17.45 4.37 -2.60
N GLY A 119 -16.58 3.59 -1.93
CA GLY A 119 -15.18 3.83 -1.56
C GLY A 119 -14.11 3.66 -2.66
N SER A 120 -14.48 3.49 -3.94
CA SER A 120 -13.71 4.18 -4.98
C SER A 120 -13.75 5.71 -4.79
N GLY A 121 -14.48 6.21 -3.77
CA GLY A 121 -13.96 7.07 -2.72
C GLY A 121 -13.29 8.31 -3.25
N ASP A 122 -11.99 8.23 -3.54
CA ASP A 122 -11.25 9.31 -4.15
C ASP A 122 -11.87 9.79 -5.48
N VAL A 123 -12.23 8.88 -6.39
CA VAL A 123 -12.84 9.21 -7.69
C VAL A 123 -14.32 9.55 -7.54
N ALA A 124 -15.06 8.85 -6.68
CA ALA A 124 -16.49 9.09 -6.47
C ALA A 124 -16.76 10.45 -5.77
N VAL A 125 -15.99 10.79 -4.73
CA VAL A 125 -16.10 12.06 -4.00
C VAL A 125 -15.56 13.23 -4.84
N LEU A 126 -14.44 13.05 -5.55
CA LEU A 126 -13.92 14.08 -6.45
C LEU A 126 -14.79 14.29 -7.69
N GLY A 127 -15.45 13.22 -8.16
CA GLY A 127 -16.45 13.28 -9.23
C GLY A 127 -17.71 14.02 -8.80
N ALA A 128 -18.23 13.74 -7.60
CA ALA A 128 -19.39 14.44 -7.03
C ALA A 128 -19.12 15.92 -6.68
N SER A 129 -17.86 16.30 -6.49
CA SER A 129 -17.45 17.68 -6.18
C SER A 129 -16.92 18.47 -7.39
N GLU A 130 -16.93 17.89 -8.61
CA GLU A 130 -16.36 18.47 -9.84
C GLU A 130 -14.87 18.88 -9.71
N ARG A 131 -14.13 18.29 -8.77
CA ARG A 131 -12.73 18.65 -8.47
C ARG A 131 -11.76 17.53 -8.83
N MET A 132 -11.86 17.03 -10.07
CA MET A 132 -11.00 15.96 -10.59
C MET A 132 -9.50 16.33 -10.61
N ASN A 133 -9.15 17.62 -10.52
CA ASN A 133 -7.77 18.10 -10.38
C ASN A 133 -7.07 17.63 -9.09
N LEU A 134 -7.81 17.18 -8.06
CA LEU A 134 -7.25 16.75 -6.78
C LEU A 134 -7.00 15.23 -6.67
N MET A 135 -7.14 14.47 -7.76
CA MET A 135 -7.00 13.00 -7.76
C MET A 135 -5.65 12.52 -7.20
N ALA A 136 -4.56 13.24 -7.51
CA ALA A 136 -3.24 12.91 -7.00
C ALA A 136 -3.12 13.08 -5.47
N PHE A 137 -3.84 14.05 -4.89
CA PHE A 137 -3.86 14.27 -3.44
C PHE A 137 -4.66 13.19 -2.73
N ALA A 138 -5.83 12.85 -3.28
CA ALA A 138 -6.71 11.81 -2.75
C ALA A 138 -6.01 10.42 -2.75
N GLN A 139 -5.32 10.06 -3.84
CA GLN A 139 -4.55 8.82 -3.90
C GLN A 139 -3.35 8.77 -2.93
N MET A 140 -2.73 9.91 -2.63
CA MET A 140 -1.70 9.96 -1.57
C MET A 140 -2.33 9.79 -0.19
N SER A 141 -3.52 10.36 0.05
CA SER A 141 -4.28 10.19 1.28
C SER A 141 -4.65 8.72 1.52
N SER A 142 -5.18 8.01 0.53
CA SER A 142 -5.55 6.59 0.64
C SER A 142 -4.37 5.69 1.00
N ARG A 143 -3.18 5.98 0.46
CA ARG A 143 -1.95 5.25 0.80
C ARG A 143 -1.45 5.56 2.21
N LEU A 144 -1.53 6.81 2.64
CA LEU A 144 -1.17 7.22 4.00
C LEU A 144 -2.17 6.70 5.04
N GLY A 145 -3.47 6.74 4.74
CA GLY A 145 -4.54 6.18 5.58
C GLY A 145 -4.41 4.69 5.75
N GLY A 146 -4.11 3.96 4.67
CA GLY A 146 -3.76 2.53 4.71
C GLY A 146 -2.51 2.26 5.57
N GLY A 147 -1.50 3.12 5.50
CA GLY A 147 -0.33 3.01 6.38
C GLY A 147 -0.67 3.25 7.85
N LEU A 148 -1.46 4.28 8.15
CA LEU A 148 -1.88 4.63 9.51
C LEU A 148 -2.75 3.54 10.14
N ILE A 149 -3.70 2.96 9.40
CA ILE A 149 -4.54 1.90 9.95
C ILE A 149 -3.72 0.67 10.33
N LEU A 150 -2.67 0.33 9.58
CA LEU A 150 -1.76 -0.76 9.94
C LEU A 150 -0.98 -0.47 11.23
N VAL A 151 -0.56 0.79 11.44
CA VAL A 151 0.09 1.21 12.68
C VAL A 151 -0.87 1.10 13.86
N ILE A 152 -2.11 1.56 13.71
CA ILE A 152 -3.15 1.48 14.75
C ILE A 152 -3.49 0.02 15.06
N MET A 153 -3.70 -0.80 14.03
CA MET A 153 -4.01 -2.23 14.18
C MET A 153 -2.86 -2.98 14.86
N SER A 154 -1.61 -2.61 14.56
CA SER A 154 -0.45 -3.20 15.23
C SER A 154 -0.45 -2.95 16.74
N PHE A 155 -1.07 -1.88 17.22
CA PHE A 155 -1.22 -1.59 18.65
C PHE A 155 -2.49 -2.22 19.25
N LEU A 156 -3.57 -2.31 18.45
CA LEU A 156 -4.87 -2.79 18.91
C LEU A 156 -4.93 -4.32 19.03
N VAL A 157 -4.29 -5.06 18.14
CA VAL A 157 -4.30 -6.54 18.14
C VAL A 157 -3.73 -7.13 19.44
N PRO A 158 -2.56 -6.69 19.95
CA PRO A 158 -2.02 -7.18 21.24
C PRO A 158 -2.81 -6.75 22.48
N LEU A 159 -3.74 -5.78 22.36
CA LEU A 159 -4.58 -5.33 23.47
C LEU A 159 -5.89 -6.12 23.55
N LEU A 160 -6.33 -6.69 22.43
CA LEU A 160 -7.61 -7.38 22.29
C LEU A 160 -7.45 -8.92 22.36
N LEU A 161 -6.27 -9.45 22.02
CA LEU A 161 -5.84 -10.84 22.24
C LEU A 161 -5.07 -10.98 23.54
#